data_AF-A0AAD6W735-F1
#
_entry.id   AF-A0AAD6W735-F1
#
_cell.length_a   1.000
_cell.length_b   1.000
_cell.length_c   1.000
_cell.angle_alpha   90.00
_cell.angle_beta   90.00
_cell.angle_gamma   90.00
#
_symmetry.space_group_name_H-M   'P 1'
#
loop_
_entity.id
_entity.type
_entity.pdbx_description
1 polymer ?
#
loop_
_entity_poly.entity_id
_entity_poly.type
_entity_poly.pdbx_seq_one_letter_code
_entity_poly.pdbx_strand_id
1 'polypeptide(L)'
;MAFKREVKPSGGCNWRSDSPNERPLVHFFKIILPCILDYKKLRIPNKFVRRYGEELSGVAKVIVPSGHAWEIGLTKDQSNIWFDEGWQKFVEHHSIRFGYLLVFAYRGCCNFSVLIFDMSGCEIQYPCPSVGPTSAKKTNYGEKRFFNPVEKMEDEDY
;
A
#
# COMPACT_ATOMS: atom_id res chain seq x y z
N MET A 1 41.33 -21.88 -14.12
CA MET A 1 40.01 -22.54 -13.99
C MET A 1 39.00 -21.50 -13.53
N ALA A 2 38.02 -21.16 -14.35
CA ALA A 2 36.99 -20.18 -14.01
C ALA A 2 35.74 -20.90 -13.48
N PHE A 3 35.34 -20.61 -12.26
CA PHE A 3 34.09 -21.10 -11.69
C PHE A 3 32.93 -20.31 -12.30
N LYS A 4 32.19 -20.96 -13.21
CA LYS A 4 30.92 -20.44 -13.71
C LYS A 4 29.90 -20.56 -12.58
N ARG A 5 29.48 -19.43 -11.99
CA ARG A 5 28.35 -19.41 -11.05
C ARG A 5 27.09 -19.77 -11.83
N GLU A 6 26.53 -20.93 -11.52
CA GLU A 6 25.23 -21.36 -12.00
C GLU A 6 24.15 -20.53 -11.27
N VAL A 7 23.51 -19.62 -11.99
CA VAL A 7 22.28 -18.99 -11.53
C VAL A 7 21.18 -20.04 -11.71
N LYS A 8 20.73 -20.65 -10.61
CA LYS A 8 19.54 -21.51 -10.64
C LYS A 8 18.36 -20.64 -11.13
N PRO A 9 17.56 -21.12 -12.10
CA PRO A 9 16.37 -20.39 -12.50
C PRO A 9 15.47 -20.26 -11.27
N SER A 10 15.08 -19.03 -10.95
CA SER A 10 13.99 -18.76 -10.02
C SER A 10 12.80 -19.60 -10.46
N GLY A 11 12.31 -20.48 -9.58
CA GLY A 11 11.15 -21.31 -9.85
C GLY A 11 10.02 -20.44 -10.40
N GLY A 12 9.74 -20.59 -11.69
CA GLY A 12 8.68 -19.84 -12.33
C GLY A 12 7.35 -20.21 -11.71
N CYS A 13 6.57 -19.22 -11.30
CA CYS A 13 5.21 -19.44 -10.85
C CYS A 13 4.43 -20.02 -12.04
N ASN A 14 4.02 -21.28 -11.97
CA ASN A 14 3.24 -21.91 -13.02
C ASN A 14 1.75 -21.53 -12.86
N TRP A 15 1.37 -20.37 -13.39
CA TRP A 15 0.02 -19.81 -13.28
C TRP A 15 -1.08 -20.58 -14.02
N ARG A 16 -0.76 -21.68 -14.69
CA ARG A 16 -1.64 -22.28 -15.72
C ARG A 16 -2.30 -23.60 -15.34
N SER A 17 -2.21 -24.06 -14.10
CA SER A 17 -2.71 -25.40 -13.75
C SER A 17 -3.78 -25.46 -12.67
N ASP A 18 -4.11 -24.34 -12.01
CA ASP A 18 -5.22 -24.32 -11.06
C ASP A 18 -6.45 -23.67 -11.72
N SER A 19 -7.54 -24.43 -11.78
CA SER A 19 -8.90 -23.99 -12.13
C SER A 19 -9.23 -22.64 -11.46
N PRO A 20 -10.07 -21.75 -12.05
CA PRO A 20 -10.37 -20.40 -11.55
C PRO A 20 -11.22 -20.37 -10.26
N ASN A 21 -11.16 -21.41 -9.44
CA ASN A 21 -11.70 -21.40 -8.10
C ASN A 21 -10.77 -20.52 -7.23
N GLU A 22 -11.21 -19.28 -7.07
CA GLU A 22 -10.53 -18.17 -6.39
C GLU A 22 -9.80 -18.62 -5.13
N ARG A 23 -8.46 -18.53 -5.14
CA ARG A 23 -7.70 -18.62 -3.90
C ARG A 23 -8.24 -17.56 -2.95
N PRO A 24 -8.68 -17.91 -1.72
CA PRO A 24 -9.21 -16.94 -0.79
C PRO A 24 -8.20 -15.80 -0.58
N LEU A 25 -8.66 -14.56 -0.72
CA LEU A 25 -7.81 -13.39 -0.48
C LEU A 25 -7.30 -13.43 0.96
N VAL A 26 -5.99 -13.45 1.12
CA VAL A 26 -5.38 -13.44 2.44
C VAL A 26 -4.98 -12.03 2.80
N HIS A 27 -5.44 -11.60 3.97
CA HIS A 27 -5.25 -10.26 4.45
C HIS A 27 -4.22 -10.22 5.57
N PHE A 28 -3.46 -9.12 5.60
CA PHE A 28 -2.80 -8.67 6.81
C PHE A 28 -2.92 -7.15 6.87
N PHE A 29 -2.75 -6.59 8.07
CA PHE A 29 -2.74 -5.15 8.22
C PHE A 29 -1.48 -4.68 8.96
N LYS A 30 -1.21 -3.38 8.82
CA LYS A 30 -0.16 -2.67 9.54
C LYS A 30 -0.66 -1.32 10.00
N ILE A 31 -0.39 -1.01 11.27
CA ILE A 31 -0.51 0.33 11.82
C ILE A 31 0.84 1.01 11.63
N ILE A 32 0.83 2.23 11.09
CA ILE A 32 2.04 3.01 10.85
C ILE A 32 2.51 3.64 12.16
N LEU A 33 3.67 3.19 12.63
CA LEU A 33 4.34 3.70 13.83
C LEU A 33 5.47 4.67 13.44
N PRO A 34 5.92 5.57 14.32
CA PRO A 34 6.98 6.54 13.99
C PRO A 34 8.26 5.85 13.52
N CYS A 35 8.65 4.75 14.18
CA CYS A 35 9.83 3.96 13.80
C CYS A 35 9.75 3.39 12.37
N ILE A 36 8.56 3.14 11.82
CA ILE A 36 8.39 2.67 10.43
C ILE A 36 8.66 3.81 9.45
N LEU A 37 8.22 5.02 9.79
CA LEU A 37 8.46 6.22 8.98
C LEU A 37 9.96 6.58 8.98
N ASP A 38 10.61 6.49 10.14
CA ASP A 38 12.05 6.76 10.28
C ASP A 38 12.89 5.71 9.53
N TYR A 39 12.53 4.43 9.68
CA TYR A 39 13.26 3.33 9.03
C TYR A 39 13.00 3.24 7.52
N LYS A 40 11.92 3.86 7.03
CA LYS A 40 11.55 3.95 5.61
C LYS A 40 11.32 2.60 4.92
N LYS A 41 11.03 1.56 5.70
CA LYS A 41 10.69 0.21 5.21
C LYS A 41 9.54 -0.37 6.02
N LEU A 42 8.70 -1.19 5.41
CA LEU A 42 7.59 -1.87 6.07
C LEU A 42 7.79 -3.38 6.12
N ARG A 43 7.95 -3.94 7.32
CA ARG A 43 8.08 -5.39 7.52
C ARG A 43 6.77 -6.12 7.24
N ILE A 44 6.82 -7.15 6.42
CA ILE A 44 5.69 -8.08 6.23
C ILE A 44 5.58 -8.98 7.48
N PRO A 45 4.38 -9.18 8.06
CA PRO A 45 4.23 -9.99 9.26
C PRO A 45 4.80 -11.40 9.11
N ASN A 46 5.57 -11.88 10.09
CA ASN A 46 6.23 -13.19 9.99
C ASN A 46 5.25 -14.35 9.78
N LYS A 47 4.04 -14.28 10.34
CA LYS A 47 2.98 -15.28 10.09
C LYS A 47 2.63 -15.36 8.60
N PHE A 48 2.62 -14.22 7.92
CA PHE A 48 2.38 -14.13 6.48
C PHE A 48 3.60 -14.65 5.70
N VAL A 49 4.81 -14.22 6.07
CA VAL A 49 6.08 -14.68 5.46
C VAL A 49 6.25 -16.20 5.57
N ARG A 50 5.89 -16.82 6.69
CA ARG A 50 5.95 -18.28 6.87
C ARG A 50 5.08 -19.05 5.88
N ARG A 51 4.02 -18.44 5.36
CA ARG A 51 3.08 -19.09 4.44
C ARG A 51 3.37 -18.78 2.97
N TYR A 52 3.77 -17.54 2.68
CA TYR A 52 3.90 -17.04 1.29
C TYR A 52 5.30 -16.54 0.95
N GLY A 53 6.27 -16.61 1.87
CA GLY A 53 7.58 -15.97 1.71
C GLY A 53 8.43 -16.48 0.54
N GLU A 54 8.16 -17.68 0.05
CA GLU A 54 8.78 -18.23 -1.17
C GLU A 54 8.31 -17.48 -2.43
N GLU A 55 7.04 -17.05 -2.45
CA GLU A 55 6.45 -16.27 -3.54
C GLU A 55 6.80 -14.77 -3.46
N LEU A 56 7.41 -14.32 -2.36
CA LEU A 56 7.72 -12.91 -2.09
C LEU A 56 9.20 -12.64 -2.38
N SER A 57 9.55 -12.25 -3.60
CA SER A 57 10.93 -11.91 -3.98
C SER A 57 10.97 -10.89 -5.12
N GLY A 58 12.03 -10.08 -5.17
CA GLY A 58 12.21 -9.11 -6.24
C GLY A 58 11.34 -7.88 -6.01
N VAL A 59 10.23 -7.76 -6.74
CA VAL A 59 9.36 -6.58 -6.73
C VAL A 59 7.91 -7.00 -6.44
N ALA A 60 7.28 -6.31 -5.50
CA ALA A 60 5.87 -6.42 -5.22
C ALA A 60 5.07 -5.38 -6.02
N LYS A 61 3.93 -5.81 -6.57
CA LYS A 61 2.94 -4.91 -7.15
C LYS A 61 1.86 -4.61 -6.12
N VAL A 62 1.73 -3.35 -5.71
CA VAL A 62 0.75 -2.88 -4.72
C VAL A 62 -0.26 -1.97 -5.42
N ILE A 63 -1.51 -2.41 -5.48
CA ILE A 63 -2.59 -1.74 -6.22
C ILE A 63 -3.52 -1.05 -5.23
N VAL A 64 -3.74 0.25 -5.43
CA VAL A 64 -4.72 1.02 -4.67
C VAL A 64 -6.10 0.99 -5.35
N PRO A 65 -7.19 1.35 -4.66
CA PRO A 65 -8.55 1.34 -5.21
C PRO A 65 -8.75 2.17 -6.48
N SER A 66 -7.97 3.24 -6.69
CA SER A 66 -7.99 4.00 -7.95
C SER A 66 -7.46 3.21 -9.16
N GLY A 67 -6.96 1.98 -8.95
CA GLY A 67 -6.37 1.12 -9.97
C GLY A 67 -4.90 1.40 -10.24
N HIS A 68 -4.32 2.46 -9.65
CA HIS A 68 -2.90 2.75 -9.80
C HIS A 68 -2.06 1.66 -9.14
N ALA A 69 -1.04 1.18 -9.86
CA ALA A 69 -0.17 0.11 -9.41
C ALA A 69 1.22 0.66 -9.06
N TRP A 70 1.68 0.33 -7.87
CA TRP A 70 3.00 0.68 -7.35
C TRP A 70 3.92 -0.53 -7.38
N GLU A 71 5.09 -0.37 -7.97
CA GLU A 71 6.18 -1.35 -7.88
C GLU A 71 7.06 -1.01 -6.68
N ILE A 72 7.15 -1.94 -5.74
CA ILE A 72 7.89 -1.77 -4.49
C ILE A 72 8.86 -2.94 -4.33
N GLY A 73 10.15 -2.66 -4.27
CA GLY A 73 11.19 -3.67 -4.09
C GLY A 73 11.08 -4.37 -2.74
N LEU A 74 11.26 -5.68 -2.76
CA LEU A 74 11.27 -6.54 -1.59
C LEU A 74 12.71 -6.90 -1.20
N THR A 75 13.10 -6.54 0.01
CA THR A 75 14.38 -6.98 0.59
C THR A 75 14.18 -8.08 1.61
N LYS A 76 15.12 -9.05 1.62
CA LYS A 76 15.13 -10.16 2.55
C LYS A 76 16.35 -10.06 3.46
N ASP A 77 16.12 -10.18 4.76
CA ASP A 77 17.17 -10.33 5.76
C ASP A 77 16.80 -11.48 6.70
N GLN A 78 17.60 -12.54 6.68
CA GLN A 78 17.37 -13.80 7.41
C GLN A 78 15.96 -14.37 7.15
N SER A 79 15.02 -14.14 8.07
CA SER A 79 13.63 -14.60 8.04
C SER A 79 12.61 -13.47 7.81
N ASN A 80 13.10 -12.24 7.58
CA ASN A 80 12.29 -11.05 7.41
C ASN A 80 12.20 -10.66 5.94
N ILE A 81 11.02 -10.22 5.52
CA ILE A 81 10.79 -9.62 4.21
C ILE A 81 10.20 -8.23 4.43
N TRP A 82 10.70 -7.25 3.67
CA TRP A 82 10.34 -5.85 3.80
C TRP A 82 9.89 -5.29 2.45
N PHE A 83 8.86 -4.44 2.46
CA PHE A 83 8.67 -3.44 1.43
C PHE A 83 9.71 -2.33 1.66
N ASP A 84 10.54 -2.07 0.67
CA ASP A 84 11.76 -1.28 0.83
C ASP A 84 11.93 -0.26 -0.30
N GLU A 85 12.45 -0.68 -1.45
CA GLU A 85 12.72 0.22 -2.56
C GLU A 85 11.40 0.77 -3.13
N GLY A 86 11.20 2.08 -3.05
CA GLY A 86 9.95 2.72 -3.47
C GLY A 86 8.86 2.79 -2.37
N TRP A 87 9.04 2.13 -1.22
CA TRP A 87 8.10 2.23 -0.10
C TRP A 87 7.96 3.67 0.41
N GLN A 88 9.07 4.39 0.57
CA GLN A 88 9.03 5.80 1.01
C GLN A 88 8.26 6.69 0.03
N LYS A 89 8.44 6.48 -1.29
CA LYS A 89 7.70 7.22 -2.33
C LYS A 89 6.19 6.92 -2.27
N PHE A 90 5.82 5.67 -2.02
CA PHE A 90 4.42 5.27 -1.81
C PHE A 90 3.80 5.96 -0.59
N VAL A 91 4.54 6.04 0.52
CA VAL A 91 4.14 6.74 1.75
C VAL A 91 3.94 8.24 1.50
N GLU A 92 4.90 8.89 0.85
CA GLU A 92 4.87 10.31 0.53
C GLU A 92 3.71 10.66 -0.42
N HIS A 93 3.51 9.88 -1.48
CA HIS A 93 2.45 10.14 -2.46
C HIS A 93 1.05 10.12 -1.85
N HIS A 94 0.78 9.18 -0.94
CA HIS A 94 -0.52 9.06 -0.28
C HIS A 94 -0.58 9.84 1.05
N SER A 95 0.45 10.65 1.36
CA SER A 95 0.53 11.41 2.61
C SER A 95 0.27 10.54 3.85
N ILE A 96 0.83 9.33 3.88
CA ILE A 96 0.61 8.37 4.97
C ILE A 96 1.36 8.85 6.21
N ARG A 97 0.65 8.92 7.35
CA ARG A 97 1.19 9.43 8.62
C ARG A 97 1.14 8.37 9.71
N PHE A 98 1.75 8.70 10.85
CA PHE A 98 1.60 7.95 12.09
C PHE A 98 0.11 7.69 12.40
N GLY A 99 -0.19 6.48 12.88
CA GLY A 99 -1.53 6.05 13.25
C GLY A 99 -2.37 5.49 12.10
N TYR A 100 -1.94 5.65 10.84
CA TYR A 100 -2.70 5.12 9.70
C TYR A 100 -2.72 3.60 9.71
N LEU A 101 -3.85 3.02 9.27
CA LEU A 101 -4.03 1.59 9.12
C LEU A 101 -4.00 1.21 7.64
N LEU A 102 -3.07 0.33 7.26
CA LEU A 102 -2.98 -0.22 5.92
C LEU A 102 -3.42 -1.67 5.94
N VAL A 103 -4.43 -2.02 5.13
CA VAL A 103 -4.92 -3.39 4.97
C VAL A 103 -4.49 -3.91 3.61
N PHE A 104 -3.60 -4.89 3.60
CA PHE A 104 -3.11 -5.54 2.39
C PHE A 104 -3.87 -6.83 2.14
N ALA A 105 -4.35 -7.02 0.90
CA ALA A 105 -4.92 -8.26 0.41
C ALA A 105 -3.99 -8.88 -0.62
N TYR A 106 -3.51 -10.10 -0.37
CA TYR A 106 -2.60 -10.81 -1.25
C TYR A 106 -3.35 -11.62 -2.31
N ARG A 107 -2.94 -11.43 -3.56
CA ARG A 107 -3.51 -12.07 -4.75
C ARG A 107 -2.61 -13.17 -5.34
N GLY A 108 -1.54 -13.53 -4.63
CA GLY A 108 -0.53 -14.47 -5.10
C GLY A 108 0.66 -13.78 -5.78
N CYS A 109 1.83 -14.43 -5.74
CA CYS A 109 3.01 -14.10 -6.53
C CYS A 109 3.34 -12.61 -6.55
N CYS A 110 3.70 -12.07 -5.40
CA CYS A 110 4.04 -10.66 -5.20
C CYS A 110 2.95 -9.61 -5.53
N ASN A 111 1.69 -10.00 -5.81
CA ASN A 111 0.62 -9.05 -6.08
C ASN A 111 -0.24 -8.78 -4.84
N PHE A 112 -0.41 -7.51 -4.50
CA PHE A 112 -1.21 -7.03 -3.39
C PHE A 112 -2.19 -5.96 -3.87
N SER A 113 -3.39 -5.92 -3.29
CA SER A 113 -4.17 -4.69 -3.20
C SER A 113 -4.07 -4.12 -1.78
N VAL A 114 -4.18 -2.80 -1.64
CA VAL A 114 -4.07 -2.12 -0.34
C VAL A 114 -5.18 -1.11 -0.15
N LEU A 115 -5.79 -1.13 1.03
CA LEU A 115 -6.66 -0.07 1.54
C LEU A 115 -5.91 0.71 2.62
N ILE A 116 -6.09 2.04 2.65
CA ILE A 116 -5.37 2.95 3.54
C ILE A 116 -6.42 3.77 4.29
N PHE A 117 -6.45 3.61 5.60
CA PHE A 117 -7.34 4.35 6.49
C PHE A 117 -6.53 5.34 7.33
N ASP A 118 -7.00 6.58 7.40
CA ASP A 118 -6.38 7.60 8.23
C ASP A 118 -6.82 7.50 9.70
N MET A 119 -6.36 8.43 10.53
CA MET A 119 -6.68 8.43 11.97
C MET A 119 -8.14 8.75 12.29
N SER A 120 -8.95 9.20 11.33
CA SER A 120 -10.41 9.29 11.51
C SER A 120 -11.09 7.92 11.44
N GLY A 121 -10.37 6.89 10.99
CA GLY A 121 -10.91 5.56 10.71
C GLY A 121 -11.54 5.44 9.33
N CYS A 122 -11.52 6.49 8.52
CA CYS A 122 -12.02 6.50 7.15
C CYS A 122 -10.93 6.18 6.13
N GLU A 123 -11.32 5.55 5.02
CA GLU A 123 -10.43 5.32 3.87
C GLU A 123 -10.05 6.66 3.25
N ILE A 124 -8.78 6.82 2.89
CA ILE A 124 -8.31 8.05 2.24
C ILE A 124 -8.85 8.15 0.81
N GLN A 125 -8.87 9.37 0.27
CA GLN A 125 -9.09 9.56 -1.16
C GLN A 125 -7.80 9.32 -1.93
N TYR A 126 -7.84 8.45 -2.92
CA TYR A 126 -6.71 8.17 -3.79
C TYR A 126 -6.67 9.18 -4.94
N PRO A 127 -5.52 9.84 -5.17
CA PRO A 127 -5.35 10.67 -6.36
C PRO A 127 -5.64 9.85 -7.62
N CYS A 128 -6.64 10.25 -8.39
CA CYS A 128 -6.86 9.67 -9.71
C CYS A 128 -5.83 10.27 -10.67
N PRO A 129 -5.16 9.48 -11.52
CA PRO A 129 -4.46 10.02 -12.66
C PRO A 129 -5.51 10.57 -13.63
N SER A 130 -5.93 11.81 -13.40
CA SER A 130 -6.81 12.54 -14.31
C SER A 130 -6.13 12.54 -15.68
N VAL A 131 -6.76 11.90 -16.66
CA VAL A 131 -6.53 12.22 -18.08
C VAL A 131 -6.64 13.74 -18.18
N GLY A 132 -5.64 14.38 -18.79
CA GLY A 132 -5.54 15.83 -18.90
C GLY A 132 -6.85 16.47 -19.41
N PRO A 133 -7.03 17.78 -19.22
CA PRO A 133 -8.32 18.43 -19.36
C PRO A 133 -8.90 18.23 -20.77
N THR A 134 -9.85 17.32 -20.91
CA THR A 134 -10.79 17.34 -22.02
C THR A 134 -11.83 18.40 -21.71
N SER A 135 -11.82 19.46 -22.51
CA SER A 135 -12.78 20.55 -22.48
C SER A 135 -14.21 20.02 -22.56
N ALA A 136 -14.92 19.89 -21.44
CA ALA A 136 -16.36 19.62 -21.46
C ALA A 136 -17.08 20.12 -20.19
N LYS A 137 -17.67 21.32 -20.36
CA LYS A 137 -18.91 21.85 -19.77
C LYS A 137 -19.01 21.94 -18.24
N LYS A 138 -18.94 23.20 -17.76
CA LYS A 138 -19.46 23.64 -16.47
C LYS A 138 -20.91 23.20 -16.32
N THR A 139 -21.20 22.32 -15.37
CA THR A 139 -22.53 22.18 -14.80
C THR A 139 -22.52 22.90 -13.45
N ASN A 140 -23.34 23.94 -13.33
CA ASN A 140 -23.59 24.60 -12.06
C ASN A 140 -24.44 23.66 -11.19
N TYR A 141 -23.86 23.12 -10.12
CA TYR A 141 -24.64 22.55 -9.03
C TYR A 141 -24.15 23.10 -7.69
N GLY A 142 -24.87 24.13 -7.23
CA GLY A 142 -25.10 24.52 -5.84
C GLY A 142 -23.91 24.49 -4.89
N GLU A 143 -23.26 25.65 -4.73
CA GLU A 143 -22.56 26.01 -3.50
C GLU A 143 -23.55 25.93 -2.33
N LYS A 144 -23.48 24.88 -1.52
CA LYS A 144 -24.07 24.85 -0.17
C LYS A 144 -22.93 24.77 0.84
N ARG A 145 -22.54 25.97 1.28
CA ARG A 145 -21.74 26.20 2.49
C ARG A 145 -22.50 25.61 3.68
N PHE A 146 -21.97 24.54 4.25
CA PHE A 146 -22.34 24.13 5.60
C PHE A 146 -21.34 24.75 6.58
N PHE A 147 -21.87 25.75 7.29
CA PHE A 147 -21.46 26.35 8.55
C PHE A 147 -20.30 25.66 9.31
N ASN A 148 -19.27 26.45 9.64
CA ASN A 148 -18.51 26.34 10.88
C ASN A 148 -18.92 27.49 11.81
N PRO A 149 -19.57 27.22 12.95
CA PRO A 149 -19.45 28.05 14.13
C PRO A 149 -18.68 27.23 15.16
N VAL A 150 -17.35 27.30 15.12
CA VAL A 150 -16.58 27.09 16.34
C VAL A 150 -16.63 28.42 17.06
N GLU A 151 -17.66 28.60 17.88
CA GLU A 151 -17.64 29.64 18.90
C GLU A 151 -16.42 29.39 19.78
N LYS A 152 -15.60 30.43 19.88
CA LYS A 152 -14.50 30.49 20.82
C LYS A 152 -15.10 30.55 22.23
N MET A 153 -14.74 29.58 23.05
CA MET A 153 -14.74 29.74 24.50
C MET A 153 -13.48 30.55 24.82
N GLU A 154 -13.64 31.87 24.89
CA GLU A 154 -12.71 32.73 25.61
C GLU A 154 -13.20 32.74 27.07
N ASP A 155 -12.69 31.81 27.87
CA ASP A 155 -12.58 32.02 29.31
C ASP A 155 -11.44 33.02 29.50
N GLU A 156 -11.73 34.18 30.10
CA GLU A 156 -10.88 35.02 30.97
C GLU A 156 -11.42 36.46 30.93
N ASP A 157 -12.11 36.88 31.99
CA ASP A 157 -11.77 38.10 32.71
C ASP A 157 -12.50 38.16 34.07
N TYR A 158 -11.79 38.77 34.99
CA TYR A 158 -11.87 38.83 36.46
C TYR A 158 -13.23 39.25 37.08
#